data_AF-A0A8J8ECH1-F1
#
_entry.id   AF-A0A8J8ECH1-F1
#
_cell.length_a   1.000
_cell.length_b   1.000
_cell.length_c   1.000
_cell.angle_alpha   90.00
_cell.angle_beta   90.00
_cell.angle_gamma   90.00
#
_symmetry.space_group_name_H-M   'P 1'
#
loop_
_entity.id
_entity.type
_entity.pdbx_description
1 polymer ?
#
loop_
_entity_poly.entity_id
_entity_poly.type
_entity_poly.pdbx_seq_one_letter_code
_entity_poly.pdbx_strand_id
1 'polypeptide(L)'
;MRSRKLLGVLLLGGLLFGLVSAWRPLVPTATSPCKEVWDHDVDEKSWGASKLVWVGVHAKVLVCNGSFVRIIIDPTPNHRSPRFVVNAQDVTVLENGKYVKDDLSEAGAWITYIDPETGKKSQVYARIPHLWPRRQEVNL
;
A
#
# COMPACT_ATOMS: atom_id res chain seq x y z
N MET A 1 -67.76 14.19 -18.11
CA MET A 1 -67.18 13.47 -16.94
C MET A 1 -66.62 12.11 -17.39
N ARG A 2 -65.34 12.01 -17.76
CA ARG A 2 -64.75 10.72 -18.24
C ARG A 2 -63.26 10.52 -17.95
N SER A 3 -62.64 11.41 -17.18
CA SER A 3 -61.18 11.43 -16.95
C SER A 3 -60.73 10.90 -15.58
N ARG A 4 -61.66 10.53 -14.68
CA ARG A 4 -61.32 10.07 -13.31
C ARG A 4 -61.05 8.56 -13.17
N LYS A 5 -61.30 7.73 -14.19
CA LYS A 5 -61.13 6.26 -14.09
C LYS A 5 -59.78 5.74 -14.61
N LEU A 6 -58.98 6.57 -15.30
CA LEU A 6 -57.70 6.14 -15.87
C LEU A 6 -56.51 6.23 -14.90
N LEU A 7 -56.59 7.08 -13.87
CA LEU A 7 -55.52 7.18 -12.86
C LEU A 7 -55.50 6.03 -11.84
N GLY A 8 -56.64 5.37 -11.59
CA GLY A 8 -56.72 4.28 -10.61
C GLY A 8 -56.03 2.99 -11.06
N VAL A 9 -55.99 2.73 -12.37
CA VAL A 9 -55.41 1.49 -12.92
C VAL A 9 -53.88 1.56 -13.01
N LEU A 10 -53.32 2.74 -13.24
CA LEU A 10 -51.86 2.94 -13.31
C LEU A 10 -51.18 2.83 -11.93
N LEU A 11 -51.88 3.16 -10.84
CA LEU A 11 -51.32 3.06 -9.49
C LEU A 11 -51.29 1.62 -8.95
N LEU A 12 -52.26 0.76 -9.31
CA LEU A 12 -52.22 -0.65 -8.93
C LEU A 12 -51.20 -1.48 -9.74
N GLY A 13 -50.91 -1.09 -10.98
CA GLY A 13 -49.88 -1.74 -11.78
C GLY A 13 -48.45 -1.47 -11.29
N GLY A 14 -48.20 -0.30 -10.68
CA GLY A 14 -46.89 0.05 -10.13
C GLY A 14 -46.56 -0.63 -8.79
N LEU A 15 -47.58 -0.93 -7.98
CA LEU A 15 -47.35 -1.46 -6.62
C LEU A 15 -46.93 -2.95 -6.62
N LEU A 16 -47.37 -3.73 -7.62
CA LEU A 16 -47.11 -5.17 -7.68
C LEU A 16 -45.74 -5.53 -8.27
N PHE A 17 -45.11 -4.65 -9.07
CA PHE A 17 -43.74 -4.87 -9.55
C PHE A 17 -42.66 -4.40 -8.56
N GLY A 18 -43.03 -3.63 -7.53
CA GLY A 18 -42.11 -3.19 -6.47
C GLY A 18 -41.80 -4.26 -5.41
N LEU A 19 -42.66 -5.27 -5.26
CA LEU A 19 -42.57 -6.25 -4.17
C LEU A 19 -41.82 -7.55 -4.52
N VAL A 20 -41.45 -7.77 -5.78
CA VAL A 20 -40.72 -8.99 -6.21
C VAL A 20 -39.21 -8.76 -6.35
N SER A 21 -38.70 -7.55 -6.09
CA SER A 21 -37.26 -7.24 -6.18
C SER A 21 -36.53 -7.17 -4.83
N ALA A 22 -37.21 -7.42 -3.71
CA ALA A 22 -36.60 -7.40 -2.37
C ALA A 22 -36.11 -8.79 -1.88
N TRP A 23 -36.04 -9.77 -2.79
CA TRP A 23 -35.37 -11.06 -2.56
C TRP A 23 -34.19 -11.21 -3.51
N ARG A 24 -33.27 -10.26 -3.43
CA ARG A 24 -31.87 -10.60 -3.65
C ARG A 24 -31.31 -10.86 -2.26
N PRO A 25 -30.77 -12.05 -1.95
CA PRO A 25 -29.82 -12.10 -0.86
C PRO A 25 -28.79 -11.02 -1.20
N LEU A 26 -28.61 -10.04 -0.31
CA LEU A 26 -27.33 -9.37 -0.19
C LEU A 26 -26.37 -10.52 0.12
N VAL A 27 -25.84 -11.15 -0.92
CA VAL A 27 -24.57 -11.83 -0.80
C VAL A 27 -23.61 -10.65 -0.66
N PRO A 28 -23.01 -10.40 0.51
CA PRO A 28 -21.85 -9.55 0.53
C PRO A 28 -20.76 -10.35 -0.18
N THR A 29 -20.70 -10.29 -1.51
CA THR A 29 -19.49 -10.61 -2.26
C THR A 29 -18.51 -9.48 -1.99
N ALA A 30 -17.96 -9.45 -0.78
CA ALA A 30 -16.87 -8.57 -0.40
C ALA A 30 -15.93 -9.31 0.55
N THR A 31 -15.57 -10.56 0.23
CA THR A 31 -14.18 -10.95 0.47
C THR A 31 -13.36 -10.09 -0.45
N SER A 32 -12.79 -8.97 0.02
CA SER A 32 -11.74 -8.31 -0.74
C SER A 32 -10.62 -9.35 -0.88
N PRO A 33 -10.41 -9.93 -2.07
CA PRO A 33 -9.48 -11.03 -2.20
C PRO A 33 -8.09 -10.53 -1.83
N CYS A 34 -7.31 -11.39 -1.19
CA CYS A 34 -5.89 -11.13 -1.02
C CYS A 34 -5.27 -10.92 -2.40
N LYS A 35 -4.46 -9.89 -2.55
CA LYS A 35 -3.75 -9.57 -3.79
C LYS A 35 -2.27 -9.36 -3.52
N GLU A 36 -1.46 -9.81 -4.47
CA GLU A 36 -0.04 -9.48 -4.51
C GLU A 36 0.12 -8.15 -5.22
N VAL A 37 0.76 -7.18 -4.58
CA VAL A 37 1.03 -5.86 -5.14
C VAL A 37 2.47 -5.47 -4.88
N TRP A 38 2.99 -4.50 -5.63
CA TRP A 38 4.30 -3.92 -5.36
C TRP A 38 4.14 -2.73 -4.43
N ASP A 39 4.86 -2.73 -3.31
CA ASP A 39 5.03 -1.58 -2.41
C ASP A 39 6.43 -1.00 -2.58
N HIS A 40 6.55 0.31 -2.38
CA HIS A 40 7.83 1.00 -2.43
C HIS A 40 7.87 2.15 -1.44
N ASP A 41 9.07 2.40 -0.94
CA ASP A 41 9.39 3.54 -0.12
C ASP A 41 10.76 4.07 -0.50
N VAL A 42 10.91 5.38 -0.39
CA VAL A 42 12.09 6.13 -0.82
C VAL A 42 12.26 7.33 0.10
N ASP A 43 13.52 7.58 0.46
CA ASP A 43 13.90 8.82 1.13
C ASP A 43 15.17 9.39 0.50
N GLU A 44 15.17 10.70 0.28
CA GLU A 44 16.24 11.44 -0.39
C GLU A 44 16.52 12.74 0.35
N LYS A 45 17.82 13.05 0.47
CA LYS A 45 18.29 14.40 0.71
C LYS A 45 19.30 14.79 -0.37
N SER A 46 19.03 15.87 -1.09
CA SER A 46 19.93 16.44 -2.10
C SER A 46 20.27 17.91 -1.82
N TRP A 47 21.44 18.33 -2.30
CA TRP A 47 21.98 19.69 -2.20
C TRP A 47 22.40 20.24 -3.57
N GLY A 48 21.81 19.70 -4.64
CA GLY A 48 22.15 20.00 -6.03
C GLY A 48 22.35 18.76 -6.87
N ALA A 49 22.89 18.92 -8.07
CA ALA A 49 22.98 17.86 -9.08
C ALA A 49 24.02 16.77 -8.78
N SER A 50 25.04 17.06 -7.95
CA SER A 50 26.17 16.16 -7.69
C SER A 50 26.28 15.67 -6.26
N LYS A 51 25.43 16.17 -5.35
CA LYS A 51 25.48 15.87 -3.92
C LYS A 51 24.13 15.40 -3.43
N LEU A 52 24.05 14.12 -3.07
CA LEU A 52 22.80 13.50 -2.63
C LEU A 52 23.05 12.28 -1.74
N VAL A 53 22.06 11.97 -0.93
CA VAL A 53 21.89 10.69 -0.25
C VAL A 53 20.50 10.16 -0.59
N TRP A 54 20.42 8.92 -1.04
CA TRP A 54 19.20 8.28 -1.49
C TRP A 54 19.12 6.85 -0.97
N VAL A 55 17.97 6.49 -0.41
CA VAL A 55 17.63 5.11 -0.09
C VAL A 55 16.27 4.76 -0.68
N GLY A 56 16.14 3.50 -1.08
CA GLY A 56 14.86 2.98 -1.57
C GLY A 56 14.72 1.50 -1.26
N VAL A 57 13.50 1.10 -0.98
CA VAL A 57 13.10 -0.31 -0.86
C VAL A 57 11.88 -0.54 -1.73
N HIS A 58 11.90 -1.64 -2.47
CA HIS A 58 10.80 -2.05 -3.35
C HIS A 58 10.56 -3.54 -3.15
N ALA A 59 9.35 -3.92 -2.78
CA ALA A 59 9.02 -5.30 -2.46
C ALA A 59 7.62 -5.67 -2.95
N LYS A 60 7.47 -6.93 -3.35
CA LYS A 60 6.16 -7.55 -3.57
C LYS A 60 5.58 -7.86 -2.20
N VAL A 61 4.33 -7.48 -1.96
CA VAL A 61 3.65 -7.65 -0.68
C VAL A 61 2.30 -8.32 -0.89
N LEU A 62 1.87 -9.09 0.11
CA LEU A 62 0.53 -9.64 0.18
C LEU A 62 -0.37 -8.67 0.95
N VAL A 63 -1.44 -8.21 0.32
CA VAL A 63 -2.45 -7.33 0.92
C VAL A 63 -3.79 -8.03 0.94
N CYS A 64 -4.42 -8.14 2.11
CA CYS A 64 -5.75 -8.71 2.28
C CYS A 64 -6.65 -7.66 2.93
N ASN A 65 -7.86 -7.44 2.39
CA ASN A 65 -8.81 -6.44 2.91
C ASN A 65 -8.16 -5.05 3.14
N GLY A 66 -7.29 -4.63 2.22
CA GLY A 66 -6.59 -3.34 2.29
C GLY A 66 -5.47 -3.25 3.33
N SER A 67 -5.17 -4.34 4.05
CA SER A 67 -4.11 -4.38 5.07
C SER A 67 -2.90 -5.20 4.59
N PHE A 68 -1.70 -4.74 4.93
CA PHE A 68 -0.47 -5.51 4.74
C PHE A 68 -0.50 -6.77 5.60
N VAL A 69 -0.12 -7.89 4.99
CA VAL A 69 0.06 -9.17 5.66
C VAL A 69 1.54 -9.50 5.79
N ARG A 70 2.28 -9.52 4.68
CA ARG A 70 3.71 -9.85 4.66
C ARG A 70 4.36 -9.43 3.36
N ILE A 71 5.68 -9.35 3.38
CA ILE A 71 6.53 -9.33 2.18
C ILE A 71 6.53 -10.71 1.54
N ILE A 72 6.49 -10.74 0.21
CA ILE A 72 6.68 -11.93 -0.62
C ILE A 72 8.11 -11.91 -1.14
N ILE A 73 8.87 -12.94 -0.80
CA ILE A 73 10.20 -13.17 -1.37
C ILE A 73 10.03 -13.80 -2.74
N ASP A 74 10.29 -13.02 -3.78
CA ASP A 74 10.25 -13.48 -5.16
C ASP A 74 11.69 -13.68 -5.66
N PRO A 75 12.14 -14.93 -5.91
CA PRO A 75 13.49 -15.20 -6.39
C PRO A 75 13.65 -14.99 -7.90
N THR A 76 12.59 -14.57 -8.61
CA THR A 76 12.64 -14.39 -10.07
C THR A 76 13.80 -13.45 -10.45
N PRO A 77 14.69 -13.84 -11.39
CA PRO A 77 15.91 -13.08 -11.69
C PRO A 77 15.68 -11.60 -12.03
N ASN A 78 14.57 -11.29 -12.70
CA ASN A 78 14.22 -9.95 -13.15
C ASN A 78 13.52 -9.09 -12.07
N HIS A 79 13.00 -9.71 -11.00
CA HIS A 79 12.15 -9.06 -10.00
C HIS A 79 12.44 -9.55 -8.58
N ARG A 80 13.71 -9.54 -8.17
CA ARG A 80 14.09 -9.91 -6.81
C ARG A 80 13.37 -9.00 -5.80
N SER A 81 12.57 -9.60 -4.92
CA SER A 81 11.87 -8.92 -3.84
C SER A 81 12.36 -9.44 -2.50
N PRO A 82 12.74 -8.56 -1.55
CA PRO A 82 12.89 -7.11 -1.69
C PRO A 82 14.10 -6.70 -2.53
N ARG A 83 13.98 -5.55 -3.18
CA ARG A 83 15.07 -4.84 -3.83
C ARG A 83 15.39 -3.57 -3.03
N PHE A 84 16.68 -3.34 -2.84
CA PHE A 84 17.18 -2.18 -2.10
C PHE A 84 18.07 -1.31 -2.97
N VAL A 85 17.93 0.00 -2.83
CA VAL A 85 18.86 1.01 -3.36
C VAL A 85 19.42 1.79 -2.17
N VAL A 86 20.74 1.94 -2.14
CA VAL A 86 21.48 2.68 -1.13
C VAL A 86 22.57 3.42 -1.90
N ASN A 87 22.44 4.74 -2.02
CA ASN A 87 23.34 5.57 -2.81
C ASN A 87 23.67 6.87 -2.05
N ALA A 88 24.95 7.24 -2.06
CA ALA A 88 25.40 8.52 -1.54
C ALA A 88 26.48 9.06 -2.48
N GLN A 89 26.41 10.35 -2.79
CA GLN A 89 27.33 11.02 -3.71
C GLN A 89 27.79 12.32 -3.05
N ASP A 90 29.12 12.49 -2.97
CA ASP A 90 29.75 13.70 -2.42
C ASP A 90 29.31 14.06 -0.99
N VAL A 91 29.05 13.04 -0.15
CA VAL A 91 28.67 13.17 1.26
C VAL A 91 29.47 12.18 2.12
N THR A 92 29.87 12.60 3.32
CA THR A 92 30.53 11.71 4.29
C THR A 92 29.52 10.74 4.89
N VAL A 93 29.58 9.47 4.47
CA VAL A 93 28.77 8.38 5.00
C VAL A 93 29.40 7.84 6.29
N LEU A 94 28.58 7.67 7.33
CA LEU A 94 28.97 7.02 8.57
C LEU A 94 28.59 5.54 8.58
N GLU A 95 27.39 5.24 8.10
CA GLU A 95 26.83 3.90 8.10
C GLU A 95 25.80 3.77 6.97
N ASN A 96 25.72 2.58 6.39
CA ASN A 96 24.59 2.20 5.55
C ASN A 96 24.19 0.76 5.83
N GLY A 97 22.92 0.44 5.60
CA GLY A 97 22.40 -0.88 5.92
C GLY A 97 21.13 -1.21 5.17
N LYS A 98 20.84 -2.50 5.15
CA LYS A 98 19.66 -3.12 4.56
C LYS A 98 19.22 -4.25 5.48
N TYR A 99 17.93 -4.49 5.58
CA TYR A 99 17.41 -5.61 6.35
C TYR A 99 16.09 -6.12 5.77
N VAL A 100 15.81 -7.38 6.08
CA VAL A 100 14.51 -8.03 5.97
C VAL A 100 14.30 -8.72 7.30
N LYS A 101 13.17 -8.48 7.98
CA LYS A 101 12.85 -9.23 9.20
C LYS A 101 12.55 -10.67 8.85
N ASP A 102 12.96 -11.60 9.72
CA ASP A 102 12.78 -13.03 9.51
C ASP A 102 11.31 -13.44 9.34
N ASP A 103 10.40 -12.71 9.99
CA ASP A 103 8.94 -12.89 9.90
C ASP A 103 8.31 -12.25 8.65
N LEU A 104 9.12 -11.61 7.79
CA LEU A 104 8.71 -10.89 6.59
C LEU A 104 7.70 -9.77 6.86
N SER A 105 7.60 -9.31 8.11
CA SER A 105 6.73 -8.19 8.49
C SER A 105 7.27 -6.84 8.03
N GLU A 106 8.56 -6.80 7.68
CA GLU A 106 9.24 -5.55 7.36
C GLU A 106 10.53 -5.78 6.56
N ALA A 107 10.88 -4.82 5.73
CA ALA A 107 12.20 -4.68 5.13
C ALA A 107 12.54 -3.20 5.00
N GLY A 108 13.81 -2.84 5.02
CA GLY A 108 14.19 -1.44 4.86
C GLY A 108 15.66 -1.23 4.57
N ALA A 109 15.99 0.02 4.28
CA ALA A 109 17.34 0.48 4.00
C ALA A 109 17.56 1.88 4.59
N TRP A 110 18.76 2.14 5.09
CA TRP A 110 19.15 3.44 5.65
C TRP A 110 20.54 3.86 5.19
N ILE A 111 20.77 5.17 5.21
CA ILE A 111 22.10 5.78 5.20
C ILE A 111 22.15 6.82 6.29
N THR A 112 23.17 6.72 7.14
CA THR A 112 23.53 7.72 8.13
C THR A 112 24.78 8.45 7.64
N TYR A 113 24.74 9.78 7.69
CA TYR A 113 25.74 10.63 7.06
C TYR A 113 25.96 11.92 7.88
N ILE A 114 27.02 12.66 7.55
CA ILE A 114 27.22 14.03 8.03
C ILE A 114 26.61 14.98 7.01
N ASP A 115 25.60 15.73 7.43
CA ASP A 115 24.95 16.74 6.61
C ASP A 115 25.98 17.85 6.26
N PRO A 116 26.19 18.13 4.96
CA PRO A 116 27.25 19.01 4.48
C PRO A 116 26.99 20.49 4.79
N GLU A 117 25.75 20.90 5.04
CA GLU A 117 25.39 22.29 5.36
C GLU A 117 25.50 22.55 6.86
N THR A 118 25.11 21.57 7.67
CA THR A 118 25.03 21.73 9.13
C THR A 118 26.22 21.13 9.88
N GLY A 119 26.98 20.25 9.24
CA GLY A 119 28.05 19.45 9.86
C GLY A 119 27.55 18.42 10.89
N LYS A 120 26.23 18.19 10.96
CA LYS A 120 25.61 17.30 11.95
C LYS A 120 25.30 15.93 11.37
N LYS A 121 25.24 14.92 12.24
CA LYS A 121 24.74 13.60 11.88
C LYS A 121 23.28 13.70 11.43
N SER A 122 22.97 13.11 10.29
CA SER A 122 21.63 12.97 9.74
C SER A 122 21.43 11.55 9.18
N GLN A 123 20.20 11.22 8.82
CA GLN A 123 19.82 9.91 8.29
C GLN A 123 18.70 10.06 7.27
N VAL A 124 18.79 9.29 6.18
CA VAL A 124 17.64 8.97 5.32
C VAL A 124 17.28 7.50 5.47
N TYR A 125 16.00 7.18 5.39
CA TYR A 125 15.49 5.84 5.70
C TYR A 125 14.21 5.50 4.91
N ALA A 126 14.20 4.32 4.30
CA ALA A 126 13.03 3.78 3.60
C ALA A 126 12.67 2.39 4.13
N ARG A 127 11.36 2.09 4.25
CA ARG A 127 10.83 0.84 4.81
C ARG A 127 9.58 0.32 4.10
N ILE A 128 9.38 -0.99 4.11
CA ILE A 128 8.12 -1.66 3.76
C ILE A 128 7.64 -2.42 5.00
N PRO A 129 6.33 -2.42 5.33
CA PRO A 129 5.27 -1.68 4.66
C PRO A 129 5.35 -0.17 4.92
N HIS A 130 5.12 0.63 3.87
CA HIS A 130 5.03 2.09 3.98
C HIS A 130 3.61 2.60 3.72
N LEU A 131 2.94 2.10 2.68
CA LEU A 131 1.63 2.60 2.25
C LEU A 131 0.43 1.92 2.91
N TRP A 132 0.64 0.78 3.57
CA TRP A 132 -0.44 -0.11 3.99
C TRP A 132 -0.54 -0.19 5.50
N PRO A 133 -1.74 -0.07 6.09
CA PRO A 133 -1.92 -0.37 7.51
C PRO A 133 -1.57 -1.85 7.75
N ARG A 134 -0.86 -2.12 8.85
CA ARG A 134 -0.64 -3.50 9.30
C ARG A 134 -1.98 -4.06 9.73
N ARG A 135 -2.24 -5.32 9.39
CA ARG A 135 -3.40 -6.02 9.93
C ARG A 135 -3.29 -6.03 11.45
N GLN A 136 -4.22 -5.37 12.14
CA GLN A 136 -4.34 -5.55 13.58
C GLN A 136 -4.68 -7.02 13.81
N GLU A 137 -3.89 -7.70 14.63
CA GLU A 137 -4.30 -8.99 15.18
C GLU A 137 -5.54 -8.70 16.01
N VAL A 138 -6.71 -9.00 15.44
CA VAL A 138 -7.94 -9.04 16.21
C VAL A 138 -7.78 -10.26 17.09
N ASN A 139 -7.39 -10.04 18.35
CA ASN A 139 -7.51 -11.05 19.40
C ASN A 139 -8.99 -11.43 19.48
N LEU A 140 -9.33 -12.61 18.93
CA LEU A 140 -10.62 -13.26 19.11
C LEU A 140 -10.57 -14.11 20.38
#